data_AF-A0A1A2WXU8-F1
#
_entry.id   AF-A0A1A2WXU8-F1
#
_cell.length_a   1.000
_cell.length_b   1.000
_cell.length_c   1.000
_cell.angle_alpha   90.00
_cell.angle_beta   90.00
_cell.angle_gamma   90.00
#
_symmetry.space_group_name_H-M   'P 1'
#
loop_
_entity.id
_entity.type
_entity.pdbx_description
1 polymer ?
#
loop_
_entity_poly.entity_id
_entity_poly.type
_entity_poly.pdbx_seq_one_letter_code
_entity_poly.pdbx_strand_id
1 'polypeptide(L)'
;MTAQPPDPDPTQTPDLERGGGVAPGATPPAAPQTSGVAEAQPPNRRRFTPGATLTVLAVCVFSVAFLAVAVLLVMKMVGAH
;
A
#
# COMPACT_ATOMS: atom_id res chain seq x y z
N MET A 1 -15.34 -9.16 48.94
CA MET A 1 -15.48 -9.36 47.49
C MET A 1 -16.79 -8.69 47.06
N THR A 2 -16.67 -7.79 46.09
CA THR A 2 -17.70 -7.24 45.16
C THR A 2 -19.00 -6.66 45.76
N ALA A 3 -19.01 -5.35 45.99
CA ALA A 3 -20.26 -4.59 45.93
C ALA A 3 -20.79 -4.69 44.50
N GLN A 4 -21.94 -5.35 44.33
CA GLN A 4 -22.66 -5.38 43.05
C GLN A 4 -23.01 -3.93 42.67
N PRO A 5 -22.63 -3.43 41.48
CA PRO A 5 -23.10 -2.12 41.03
C PRO A 5 -24.64 -2.15 41.01
N PRO A 6 -25.35 -1.11 41.48
CA PRO A 6 -26.80 -1.08 41.37
C PRO A 6 -27.16 -1.10 39.88
N ASP A 7 -27.96 -2.09 39.48
CA ASP A 7 -28.51 -2.21 38.13
C ASP A 7 -29.46 -1.02 37.92
N PRO A 8 -29.12 -0.02 37.08
CA PRO A 8 -29.97 1.15 36.92
C PRO A 8 -31.22 0.75 36.13
N ASP A 9 -32.38 0.89 36.75
CA ASP A 9 -33.67 0.67 36.11
C ASP A 9 -33.77 1.55 34.84
N PRO A 10 -34.02 0.98 33.64
CA PRO A 10 -34.09 1.73 32.38
C PRO A 10 -35.26 2.72 32.31
N THR A 11 -36.15 2.71 33.30
CA THR A 11 -37.19 3.74 33.48
C THR A 11 -36.70 4.98 34.24
N GLN A 12 -35.48 4.93 34.82
CA GLN A 12 -34.88 5.97 35.64
C GLN A 12 -33.65 6.63 34.97
N THR A 13 -33.29 6.28 33.73
CA THR A 13 -32.37 7.09 32.91
C THR A 13 -33.15 8.23 32.27
N PRO A 14 -32.97 9.50 32.71
CA PRO A 14 -33.53 10.62 31.98
C PRO A 14 -32.77 10.75 30.65
N ASP A 15 -33.48 11.16 29.59
CA ASP A 15 -32.94 11.58 28.28
C ASP A 15 -32.93 10.53 27.13
N LEU A 16 -33.94 9.66 27.07
CA LEU A 16 -34.24 8.90 25.84
C LEU A 16 -35.71 9.09 25.44
N GLU A 17 -36.02 10.23 24.84
CA GLU A 17 -37.28 10.39 24.12
C GLU A 17 -37.35 9.40 22.95
N ARG A 18 -38.44 8.61 22.94
CA ARG A 18 -38.78 7.66 21.86
C ARG A 18 -39.07 8.43 20.58
N GLY A 19 -38.02 8.81 19.86
CA GLY A 19 -38.14 9.64 18.66
C GLY A 19 -36.82 10.00 17.99
N GLY A 20 -35.68 9.94 18.71
CA GLY A 20 -34.33 9.89 18.14
C GLY A 20 -34.03 10.81 16.96
N GLY A 21 -34.60 12.01 16.94
CA GLY A 21 -34.40 13.00 15.89
C GLY A 21 -33.55 14.14 16.43
N VAL A 22 -32.33 14.28 15.92
CA VAL A 22 -31.52 15.49 16.17
C VAL A 22 -32.10 16.66 15.37
N ALA A 23 -32.09 17.85 15.96
CA ALA A 23 -32.51 19.06 15.25
C ALA A 23 -31.62 19.30 14.00
N PRO A 24 -32.19 19.62 12.83
CA PRO A 24 -31.41 20.02 11.66
C PRO A 24 -30.57 21.26 12.00
N GLY A 25 -29.24 21.11 12.00
CA GLY A 25 -28.31 22.13 12.51
C GLY A 25 -27.29 21.59 13.51
N ALA A 26 -27.42 20.35 13.97
CA ALA A 26 -26.31 19.60 14.55
C ALA A 26 -25.25 19.44 13.45
N THR A 27 -24.32 20.39 13.39
CA THR A 27 -23.15 20.31 12.53
C THR A 27 -22.54 18.93 12.80
N PRO A 28 -22.36 18.08 11.77
CA PRO A 28 -21.68 16.81 11.95
C PRO A 28 -20.38 17.07 12.72
N PRO A 29 -20.03 16.28 13.75
CA PRO A 29 -18.75 16.45 14.44
C PRO A 29 -17.66 16.46 13.37
N ALA A 30 -16.68 17.36 13.51
CA ALA A 30 -15.54 17.41 12.60
C ALA A 30 -15.05 15.98 12.41
N ALA A 31 -15.10 15.47 11.16
CA ALA A 31 -14.56 14.15 10.87
C ALA A 31 -13.17 14.10 11.50
N PRO A 32 -12.84 13.07 12.31
CA PRO A 32 -11.50 12.96 12.87
C PRO A 32 -10.54 13.07 11.69
N GLN A 33 -9.80 14.17 11.66
CA GLN A 33 -8.93 14.49 10.54
C GLN A 33 -7.80 13.47 10.58
N THR A 34 -7.93 12.42 9.78
CA THR A 34 -6.79 11.55 9.49
C THR A 34 -5.89 12.13 8.40
N SER A 35 -6.16 13.36 7.97
CA SER A 35 -5.33 14.17 7.06
C SER A 35 -3.88 14.36 7.56
N GLY A 36 -3.58 14.01 8.81
CA GLY A 36 -2.24 14.02 9.40
C GLY A 36 -1.62 12.65 9.68
N VAL A 37 -2.27 11.53 9.36
CA VAL A 37 -1.74 10.16 9.58
C VAL A 37 -1.01 9.62 8.35
N ALA A 38 -0.76 10.47 7.36
CA ALA A 38 0.20 10.17 6.31
C ALA A 38 1.59 10.41 6.88
N GLU A 39 2.13 9.40 7.56
CA GLU A 39 3.57 9.36 7.86
C GLU A 39 4.33 9.61 6.55
N ALA A 40 5.31 10.52 6.57
CA ALA A 40 6.07 10.84 5.37
C ALA A 40 6.69 9.55 4.81
N GLN A 41 6.15 9.05 3.69
CA GLN A 41 6.65 7.82 3.08
C GLN A 41 8.13 8.03 2.79
N PRO A 42 9.05 7.26 3.41
CA PRO A 42 10.45 7.44 3.16
C PRO A 42 10.67 7.34 1.65
N PRO A 43 11.40 8.29 1.04
CA PRO A 43 11.67 8.21 -0.39
C PRO A 43 12.23 6.83 -0.66
N ASN A 44 11.75 6.16 -1.71
CA ASN A 44 12.22 4.82 -2.06
C ASN A 44 13.71 4.91 -2.41
N ARG A 45 14.57 4.76 -1.40
CA ARG A 45 16.02 4.98 -1.48
C ARG A 45 16.71 3.87 -2.27
N ARG A 46 16.00 2.80 -2.65
CA ARG A 46 16.56 1.67 -3.39
C ARG A 46 16.08 1.70 -4.83
N ARG A 47 16.66 2.62 -5.62
CA ARG A 47 16.54 2.61 -7.09
C ARG A 47 17.11 1.32 -7.70
N PHE A 48 17.99 0.64 -6.97
CA PHE A 48 18.56 -0.67 -7.31
C PHE A 48 18.32 -1.65 -6.17
N THR A 49 17.30 -2.49 -6.32
CA THR A 49 17.20 -3.71 -5.51
C THR A 49 18.21 -4.73 -6.04
N PRO A 50 18.76 -5.62 -5.20
CA PRO A 50 19.66 -6.68 -5.67
C PRO A 50 19.07 -7.49 -6.83
N GLY A 51 17.74 -7.69 -6.82
CA GLY A 51 17.00 -8.30 -7.92
C GLY A 51 17.08 -7.51 -9.22
N ALA A 52 16.86 -6.19 -9.18
CA ALA A 52 16.96 -5.36 -10.39
C ALA A 52 18.37 -5.41 -11.01
N THR A 53 19.43 -5.36 -10.19
CA THR A 53 20.81 -5.48 -10.67
C THR A 53 21.07 -6.84 -11.32
N LEU A 54 20.59 -7.93 -10.70
CA LEU A 54 20.74 -9.28 -11.25
C LEU A 54 20.00 -9.44 -12.58
N THR A 55 18.79 -8.90 -12.69
CA THR A 55 18.01 -8.93 -13.93
C THR A 55 18.72 -8.17 -15.06
N VAL A 56 19.23 -6.97 -14.79
CA VAL A 56 19.97 -6.19 -15.79
C VAL A 56 21.21 -6.94 -16.25
N LEU A 57 21.97 -7.53 -15.32
CA LEU A 57 23.15 -8.33 -15.65
C LEU A 57 22.79 -9.54 -16.53
N ALA A 58 21.73 -10.27 -16.18
CA ALA A 58 21.25 -11.42 -16.96
C ALA A 58 20.86 -11.02 -18.39
N VAL A 59 20.13 -9.90 -18.55
CA VAL A 59 19.76 -9.36 -19.87
C VAL A 59 20.98 -8.95 -20.67
N CYS A 60 21.98 -8.30 -20.05
CA CYS A 60 23.23 -7.94 -20.72
C CYS A 60 23.97 -9.18 -21.22
N VAL A 61 24.15 -10.20 -20.38
CA VAL A 61 24.83 -11.46 -20.77
C VAL A 61 24.07 -12.15 -21.90
N PHE A 62 22.75 -12.26 -21.79
CA PHE A 62 21.91 -12.85 -22.83
C PHE A 62 22.04 -12.08 -24.16
N SER A 63 22.02 -10.76 -24.11
CA SER A 63 22.13 -9.90 -25.30
C SER A 63 23.47 -10.09 -26.01
N VAL A 64 24.58 -10.17 -25.26
CA VAL A 64 25.91 -10.42 -25.82
C VAL A 64 25.99 -11.80 -26.45
N ALA A 65 25.49 -12.84 -25.76
CA ALA A 65 25.46 -14.19 -26.31
C ALA A 65 24.62 -14.27 -27.59
N PHE A 66 23.45 -13.64 -27.59
CA PHE A 66 22.59 -13.55 -28.76
C PHE A 66 23.29 -12.86 -29.94
N LEU A 67 23.95 -11.71 -29.70
CA LEU A 67 24.71 -11.02 -30.73
C LEU A 67 25.84 -11.88 -31.29
N ALA A 68 26.58 -12.60 -30.43
CA ALA A 68 27.66 -13.47 -30.86
C ALA A 68 27.15 -14.58 -31.78
N VAL A 69 26.03 -15.22 -31.45
CA VAL A 69 25.38 -16.24 -32.28
C VAL A 69 24.88 -15.64 -33.59
N ALA A 70 24.25 -14.46 -33.56
CA ALA A 70 23.77 -13.77 -34.75
C ALA A 70 24.94 -13.44 -35.71
N VAL A 71 26.03 -12.88 -35.19
CA VAL A 71 27.24 -12.58 -35.98
C VAL A 71 27.83 -13.86 -36.55
N LEU A 72 27.96 -14.92 -35.75
CA LEU A 72 28.47 -16.21 -36.21
C LEU A 72 27.62 -16.77 -37.35
N LEU A 73 26.29 -16.72 -37.22
CA LEU A 73 25.36 -17.16 -38.26
C LEU A 73 25.53 -16.34 -39.55
N VAL A 74 25.63 -15.02 -39.43
CA VAL A 74 25.88 -14.13 -40.58
C VAL A 74 27.22 -14.48 -41.23
N MET A 75 28.28 -14.63 -40.46
CA MET A 75 29.62 -14.98 -40.96
C MET A 75 29.57 -16.32 -41.71
N LYS A 76 28.86 -17.32 -41.16
CA LYS A 76 28.64 -18.64 -41.78
C LYS A 76 27.78 -18.58 -43.04
N MET A 77 26.82 -17.67 -43.12
CA MET A 77 25.99 -17.46 -44.31
C MET A 77 26.74 -16.73 -45.41
N VAL A 78 27.61 -15.79 -45.06
CA VAL A 78 28.42 -14.99 -45.99
C VAL A 78 29.67 -15.76 -46.47
N GLY A 79 29.96 -16.92 -45.89
CA GLY A 79 31.12 -17.75 -46.26
C GLY A 79 32.45 -17.15 -45.79
N ALA A 80 32.41 -16.21 -44.85
CA ALA A 80 33.59 -15.75 -44.14
C ALA A 80 34.01 -16.87 -43.18
N HIS A 81 35.09 -17.56 -43.52
CA HIS A 81 35.71 -18.61 -42.73
C HIS A 81 37.15 -18.20 -42.40
#